data_AF-A0A932S833-F1
#
_entry.id   AF-A0A932S833-F1
#
_cell.length_a   1.000
_cell.length_b   1.000
_cell.length_c   1.000
_cell.angle_alpha   90.00
_cell.angle_beta   90.00
_cell.angle_gamma   90.00
#
_symmetry.space_group_name_H-M   'P 1'
#
loop_
_entity.id
_entity.type
_entity.pdbx_description
1 polymer ?
#
loop_
_entity_poly.entity_id
_entity_poly.type
_entity_poly.pdbx_seq_one_letter_code
_entity_poly.pdbx_strand_id
1 'polypeptide(L)'
;MEASLQLSVYSYATGLLGYADPDEVRLRFDVLTKTKQPELLRYWTTRDRAANVQLFRLAAEVLSAIEAGVFHPNPGWQCKDCQFWAWGWRGRSMELSGAPLLQSTR
;
A
#
# COMPACT_ATOMS: atom_id res chain seq x y z
N MET A 1 -12.57 -5.14 -0.83
CA MET A 1 -11.79 -5.53 -2.03
C MET A 1 -11.76 -4.39 -3.04
N GLU A 2 -12.94 -3.82 -3.34
CA GLU A 2 -13.10 -2.61 -4.17
C GLU A 2 -12.22 -1.42 -3.75
N ALA A 3 -11.98 -1.21 -2.45
CA ALA A 3 -11.12 -0.14 -1.94
C ALA A 3 -9.61 -0.48 -1.86
N SER A 4 -9.13 -1.53 -2.55
CA SER A 4 -7.71 -1.88 -2.48
C SER A 4 -6.83 -0.84 -3.18
N LEU A 5 -6.06 -0.09 -2.41
CA LEU A 5 -5.11 0.91 -2.91
C LEU A 5 -4.03 0.30 -3.82
N GLN A 6 -3.62 -0.94 -3.54
CA GLN A 6 -2.56 -1.62 -4.29
C GLN A 6 -2.89 -1.72 -5.78
N LEU A 7 -4.11 -2.16 -6.12
CA LEU A 7 -4.52 -2.27 -7.53
C LEU A 7 -4.70 -0.90 -8.19
N SER A 8 -5.12 0.13 -7.45
CA SER A 8 -5.18 1.50 -7.97
C SER A 8 -3.78 2.02 -8.34
N VAL A 9 -2.76 1.73 -7.52
CA VAL A 9 -1.36 2.07 -7.83
C VAL A 9 -0.89 1.38 -9.10
N TYR A 10 -1.11 0.07 -9.24
CA TYR A 10 -0.70 -0.67 -10.45
C TYR A 10 -1.43 -0.19 -11.70
N SER A 11 -2.73 0.09 -11.60
CA SER A 11 -3.53 0.64 -12.70
C SER A 11 -2.93 1.95 -13.19
N TYR A 12 -2.63 2.88 -12.27
CA TYR A 12 -2.06 4.17 -12.60
C TYR A 12 -0.64 4.05 -13.17
N ALA A 13 0.22 3.24 -12.54
CA ALA A 13 1.60 3.05 -12.97
C ALA A 13 1.70 2.43 -14.37
N THR A 14 0.80 1.50 -14.70
CA THR A 14 0.75 0.86 -16.03
C THR A 14 0.49 1.89 -17.13
N GLY A 15 -0.47 2.80 -16.90
CA GLY A 15 -0.75 3.91 -17.82
C GLY A 15 0.40 4.91 -17.91
N LEU A 16 0.97 5.30 -16.76
CA LEU A 16 2.09 6.25 -16.70
C LEU A 16 3.32 5.76 -17.48
N LEU A 17 3.60 4.46 -17.41
CA LEU A 17 4.75 3.84 -18.09
C LEU A 17 4.47 3.50 -19.55
N GLY A 18 3.25 3.76 -20.05
CA GLY A 18 2.86 3.51 -21.44
C GLY A 18 2.73 2.02 -21.79
N TYR A 19 2.56 1.14 -20.80
CA TYR A 19 2.42 -0.30 -21.04
C TYR A 19 1.03 -0.70 -21.53
N ALA A 20 -0.01 0.09 -21.21
CA ALA A 20 -1.37 -0.09 -21.68
C ALA A 20 -2.17 1.20 -21.51
N ASP A 21 -3.26 1.33 -22.27
CA ASP A 21 -4.27 2.35 -21.99
C ASP A 21 -4.92 2.06 -20.62
N PRO A 22 -5.00 3.04 -19.70
CA PRO A 22 -5.68 2.88 -18.41
C PRO A 22 -7.07 2.24 -18.49
N ASP A 23 -7.84 2.51 -19.56
CA ASP A 23 -9.20 2.00 -19.73
C ASP A 23 -9.22 0.52 -20.19
N GLU A 24 -8.09 -0.01 -20.66
CA GLU A 24 -7.93 -1.40 -21.09
C GLU A 24 -7.34 -2.31 -19.99
N VAL A 25 -6.81 -1.73 -18.91
CA VAL A 25 -6.19 -2.50 -17.82
C VAL A 25 -7.25 -3.26 -17.03
N ARG A 26 -7.25 -4.59 -17.17
CA ARG A 26 -8.10 -5.47 -16.36
C ARG A 26 -7.37 -5.93 -15.11
N LEU A 27 -7.91 -5.57 -13.95
CA LEU A 27 -7.33 -5.91 -12.67
C LEU A 27 -8.12 -7.04 -12.02
N ARG A 28 -7.42 -7.92 -11.31
CA ARG A 28 -8.05 -8.98 -10.53
C ARG A 28 -7.23 -9.37 -9.32
N PHE A 29 -7.89 -10.02 -8.38
CA PHE A 29 -7.22 -10.80 -7.36
C PHE A 29 -7.46 -12.28 -7.61
N ASP A 30 -6.37 -13.02 -7.65
CA ASP A 30 -6.39 -14.47 -7.65
C ASP A 30 -6.20 -14.94 -6.21
N VAL A 31 -7.27 -15.47 -5.60
CA VAL A 31 -7.31 -15.91 -4.21
C VAL A 31 -7.30 -17.42 -4.18
N LEU A 32 -6.21 -18.00 -3.69
CA LEU A 32 -6.14 -19.43 -3.40
C LEU A 32 -6.66 -19.68 -1.98
N THR A 33 -7.74 -20.43 -1.85
CA THR A 33 -8.35 -20.71 -0.54
C THR A 33 -7.53 -21.72 0.25
N LYS A 34 -7.45 -21.49 1.57
CA LYS A 34 -6.77 -22.39 2.51
C LYS A 34 -7.77 -23.35 3.19
N THR A 35 -8.61 -23.98 2.38
CA THR A 35 -9.64 -24.95 2.83
C THR A 35 -9.19 -26.39 2.57
N LYS A 36 -9.89 -27.37 3.15
CA LYS A 36 -9.62 -28.81 2.92
C LYS A 36 -9.68 -29.18 1.43
N GLN A 37 -10.56 -28.49 0.69
CA GLN A 37 -10.60 -28.52 -0.77
C GLN A 37 -10.19 -27.11 -1.25
N PRO A 38 -8.94 -26.91 -1.70
CA PRO A 38 -8.45 -25.61 -2.12
C PRO A 38 -9.01 -25.22 -3.49
N GLU A 39 -9.39 -23.96 -3.64
CA GLU A 39 -9.97 -23.40 -4.85
C GLU A 39 -9.23 -22.11 -5.23
N LEU A 40 -9.08 -21.88 -6.54
CA LEU A 40 -8.55 -20.64 -7.07
C LEU A 40 -9.71 -19.74 -7.52
N LEU A 41 -10.04 -18.76 -6.68
CA LEU A 41 -11.10 -17.79 -6.94
C LEU A 41 -10.49 -16.56 -7.61
N ARG A 42 -11.17 -16.03 -8.64
CA ARG A 42 -10.73 -14.83 -9.36
C ARG A 42 -11.77 -13.73 -9.21
N TYR A 43 -11.37 -12.63 -8.60
CA TYR A 43 -12.22 -11.47 -8.38
C TYR A 43 -11.74 -10.34 -9.27
N TRP A 44 -12.50 -10.07 -10.34
CA TRP A 44 -12.23 -8.96 -11.25
C TRP A 44 -12.68 -7.64 -10.64
N THR A 45 -11.92 -6.59 -10.91
CA THR A 45 -12.21 -5.25 -10.43
C THR A 45 -11.86 -4.22 -11.50
N THR A 46 -12.60 -3.12 -11.53
CA THR A 46 -12.28 -1.94 -12.36
C THR A 46 -11.79 -0.80 -11.48
N ARG A 47 -11.10 0.18 -12.07
CA ARG A 47 -10.73 1.42 -11.38
C ARG A 47 -11.21 2.60 -12.20
N ASP A 48 -11.81 3.54 -11.51
CA ASP A 48 -12.25 4.78 -12.11
C ASP A 48 -11.33 5.93 -11.70
N ARG A 49 -11.58 7.10 -12.29
CA ARG A 49 -10.86 8.32 -11.97
C ARG A 49 -11.01 8.71 -10.49
N ALA A 50 -12.16 8.42 -9.86
CA ALA A 50 -12.38 8.75 -8.45
C ALA A 50 -11.46 7.95 -7.53
N ALA A 51 -11.23 6.66 -7.81
CA ALA A 51 -10.27 5.83 -7.11
C ALA A 51 -8.84 6.38 -7.22
N ASN A 52 -8.45 6.93 -8.37
CA ASN A 52 -7.15 7.58 -8.54
C ASN A 52 -7.04 8.87 -7.72
N VAL A 53 -8.09 9.70 -7.70
CA VAL A 53 -8.12 10.92 -6.86
C VAL A 53 -7.98 10.56 -5.38
N GLN A 54 -8.67 9.52 -4.91
CA GLN A 54 -8.55 9.04 -3.54
C GLN A 54 -7.14 8.53 -3.24
N LEU A 55 -6.54 7.76 -4.17
CA LEU A 55 -5.16 7.28 -4.05
C LEU A 55 -4.18 8.45 -3.86
N PHE A 56 -4.25 9.48 -4.71
CA PHE A 56 -3.32 10.62 -4.63
C PHE A 56 -3.48 11.43 -3.35
N ARG A 57 -4.73 11.64 -2.89
CA ARG A 57 -4.97 12.33 -1.62
C ARG A 57 -4.32 11.59 -0.45
N LEU A 58 -4.58 10.29 -0.35
CA LEU A 58 -3.99 9.45 0.70
C LEU A 58 -2.46 9.39 0.62
N ALA A 59 -1.91 9.24 -0.60
CA ALA A 59 -0.47 9.19 -0.80
C ALA A 59 0.20 10.51 -0.38
N ALA A 60 -0.40 11.65 -0.71
CA ALA A 60 0.12 12.97 -0.34
C ALA A 60 0.06 13.19 1.18
N GLU A 61 -1.04 12.82 1.83
CA GLU A 61 -1.17 12.90 3.30
C GLU A 61 -0.15 12.00 4.02
N VAL A 62 0.02 10.77 3.55
CA VAL A 62 1.01 9.83 4.10
C VAL A 62 2.43 10.35 3.91
N LEU A 63 2.76 10.87 2.72
CA LEU A 63 4.07 11.45 2.44
C LEU A 63 4.37 12.64 3.35
N SER A 64 3.40 13.56 3.51
CA SER A 64 3.54 14.71 4.40
C SER A 64 3.77 14.29 5.86
N ALA A 65 3.07 13.25 6.34
CA ALA A 65 3.28 12.72 7.67
C ALA A 65 4.69 12.11 7.84
N ILE A 66 5.18 11.38 6.83
CA ILE A 66 6.54 10.80 6.83
C ILE A 66 7.59 11.91 6.88
N GLU A 67 7.45 12.96 6.06
CA GLU A 67 8.38 14.09 6.02
C GLU A 67 8.38 14.88 7.34
N ALA A 68 7.23 14.96 8.01
CA ALA A 68 7.10 15.55 9.34
C ALA A 68 7.59 14.62 10.48
N GLY A 69 7.98 13.37 10.18
CA GLY A 69 8.35 12.37 11.19
C GLY A 69 7.18 11.93 12.08
N VAL A 70 5.94 12.11 11.61
CA VAL A 70 4.71 11.80 12.34
C VAL A 70 4.26 10.38 12.00
N PHE A 71 4.21 9.53 13.03
CA PHE A 71 3.73 8.15 12.91
C PHE A 71 2.50 7.95 13.79
N HIS A 72 1.32 7.89 13.18
CA HIS A 72 0.08 7.67 13.92
C HIS A 72 0.01 6.21 14.40
N PRO A 73 -0.18 5.96 15.72
CA PRO A 73 -0.55 4.64 16.16
C PRO A 73 -1.89 4.27 15.55
N ASN A 74 -1.97 3.10 14.91
CA ASN A 74 -3.23 2.51 14.46
C ASN A 74 -3.57 1.34 15.40
N PRO A 75 -4.27 1.57 16.52
CA PRO A 75 -4.61 0.53 17.49
C PRO A 75 -5.72 -0.39 16.92
N GLY A 76 -5.38 -1.17 15.91
CA GLY A 76 -6.21 -2.22 15.32
C GLY A 76 -5.60 -3.60 15.54
N TRP A 77 -6.29 -4.65 15.07
CA TRP A 77 -5.80 -6.03 15.16
C TRP A 77 -4.44 -6.22 14.46
N GLN A 78 -4.15 -5.40 13.46
CA GLN A 78 -2.89 -5.38 12.71
C GLN A 78 -1.70 -5.01 13.58
N CYS A 79 -1.94 -4.37 14.74
CA CYS A 79 -0.89 -3.88 15.61
C CYS A 79 -0.38 -4.89 16.64
N LYS A 80 -1.07 -6.03 16.83
CA LYS A 80 -0.66 -7.06 17.81
C LYS A 80 0.75 -7.60 17.56
N ASP A 81 1.10 -7.81 16.29
CA ASP A 81 2.41 -8.33 15.85
C ASP A 81 3.18 -7.28 15.02
N CYS A 82 2.82 -6.00 15.15
CA CYS A 82 3.45 -4.94 14.36
C CYS A 82 4.86 -4.64 14.88
N GLN A 83 5.83 -4.62 13.98
CA GLN A 83 7.24 -4.28 14.29
C GLN A 83 7.38 -2.88 14.90
N PHE A 84 6.42 -2.00 14.64
CA PHE A 84 6.37 -0.63 15.15
C PHE A 84 5.50 -0.47 16.41
N TRP A 85 4.98 -1.56 16.99
CA TRP A 85 4.12 -1.54 18.19
C TRP A 85 4.76 -0.79 19.36
N ALA A 86 6.06 -1.01 19.58
CA ALA A 86 6.84 -0.37 20.64
C ALA A 86 7.03 1.16 20.47
N TRP A 87 6.74 1.69 19.27
CA TRP A 87 6.95 3.08 18.87
C TRP A 87 5.66 3.89 18.91
N GLY A 88 4.52 3.28 18.55
CA GLY A 88 3.23 3.96 18.44
C GLY A 88 2.69 4.57 19.75
N TRP A 89 3.15 4.11 20.91
CA TRP A 89 2.67 4.60 22.21
C TRP A 89 3.63 5.55 22.93
N ARG A 90 4.85 5.76 22.40
CA ARG A 90 5.91 6.48 23.13
C ARG A 90 6.21 7.88 22.64
N GLY A 91 5.42 8.43 21.71
CA GLY A 91 5.53 9.84 21.29
C GLY A 91 6.95 10.26 20.91
N ARG A 92 7.81 9.31 20.50
CA ARG A 92 9.19 9.60 20.11
C ARG A 92 9.18 9.92 18.62
N SER A 93 9.54 11.15 18.32
CA SER A 93 9.99 11.56 16.99
C SER A 93 11.02 10.55 16.48
N MET A 94 10.79 10.03 15.27
CA MET A 94 11.72 9.14 14.61
C MET A 94 12.93 9.97 14.18
N GLU A 95 13.95 10.06 15.03
CA GLU A 95 15.28 10.41 14.57
C GLU A 95 15.75 9.27 13.67
N LEU A 96 15.79 9.54 12.35
CA LEU A 96 16.37 8.69 11.32
C LEU A 96 17.90 8.57 11.48
N SER A 97 18.39 8.33 12.69
CA SER A 97 19.79 8.05 12.94
C SER A 97 20.06 6.59 12.60
N GLY A 98 20.49 6.36 11.35
CA GLY A 98 21.32 5.21 11.02
C GLY A 98 20.62 3.91 10.61
N ALA A 99 19.55 3.97 9.80
CA ALA A 99 19.28 2.82 8.94
C ALA A 99 20.39 2.78 7.88
N PRO A 100 21.19 1.69 7.76
CA PRO A 100 22.22 1.62 6.75
C PRO A 100 21.51 1.60 5.39
N LEU A 101 21.57 2.73 4.69
CA LEU A 101 21.41 2.76 3.25
C LEU A 101 22.31 1.66 2.70
N LEU A 102 21.70 0.75 1.95
CA LEU A 102 22.38 -0.24 1.11
C LEU A 102 23.73 0.31 0.66
N GLN A 103 24.82 -0.22 1.23
CA GLN A 103 26.15 0.00 0.69
C GLN A 103 26.15 -0.64 -0.69
N SER A 104 26.00 0.21 -1.71
CA SER A 104 26.24 -0.13 -3.09
C SER A 104 27.70 -0.57 -3.21
N THR A 105 27.92 -1.88 -3.26
CA THR A 105 29.17 -2.46 -3.73
C THR A 105 29.28 -2.22 -5.23
N ARG A 106 30.07 -1.21 -5.59
CA ARG A 106 30.99 -1.24 -6.73
C ARG A 106 31.99 -0.09 -6.65
#